data_AF-A0A2V7JZT4-F1
#
_entry.id   AF-A0A2V7JZT4-F1
#
_cell.length_a   1.000
_cell.length_b   1.000
_cell.length_c   1.000
_cell.angle_alpha   90.00
_cell.angle_beta   90.00
_cell.angle_gamma   90.00
#
_symmetry.space_group_name_H-M   'P 1'
#
loop_
_entity.id
_entity.type
_entity.pdbx_description
1 polymer ?
#
loop_
_entity_poly.entity_id
_entity_poly.type
_entity_poly.pdbx_seq_one_letter_code
_entity_poly.pdbx_strand_id
1 'polypeptide(L)' 'MLDDAGCEFAVLDAEAPDALTRIRGFVTRGIPVLVYGPHVRAELLRAAREAGAVAVPNSQVEATLRDLLA' A
#
# COMPACT_ATOMS: atom_id res chain seq x y z
N MET A 1 4.37 1.41 -22.04
CA MET A 1 3.38 1.02 -21.02
C MET A 1 4.09 0.04 -20.10
N LEU A 2 4.32 0.41 -18.84
CA LEU A 2 4.74 -0.57 -17.83
C LEU A 2 3.52 -1.47 -17.61
N ASP A 3 3.65 -2.71 -18.03
CA ASP A 3 2.60 -3.72 -17.88
C ASP A 3 2.57 -4.10 -16.40
N ASP A 4 1.49 -3.75 -15.68
CA ASP A 4 1.28 -4.12 -14.27
C ASP A 4 1.10 -5.65 -14.09
N ALA A 5 1.36 -6.45 -15.13
CA ALA A 5 1.17 -7.90 -15.18
C ALA A 5 2.24 -8.70 -14.42
N GLY A 6 3.30 -8.03 -13.94
CA GLY A 6 4.37 -8.65 -13.14
C GLY A 6 4.53 -8.07 -11.74
N CYS A 7 3.60 -7.23 -11.27
CA CYS A 7 3.72 -6.63 -9.94
C CYS A 7 3.25 -7.63 -8.87
N GLU A 8 4.20 -8.30 -8.23
CA GLU A 8 3.96 -9.16 -7.07
C GLU A 8 3.69 -8.33 -5.80
N PHE A 9 4.04 -7.03 -5.81
CA PHE A 9 3.87 -6.14 -4.66
C PHE A 9 3.72 -4.67 -5.11
N ALA A 10 2.79 -3.94 -4.51
CA ALA A 10 2.59 -2.51 -4.79
C ALA A 10 2.83 -1.67 -3.54
N VAL A 11 3.72 -0.67 -3.63
CA VAL A 11 3.99 0.28 -2.53
C VAL A 11 3.41 1.64 -2.91
N LEU A 12 2.54 2.18 -2.07
CA LEU A 12 1.83 3.43 -2.33
C LEU A 12 1.99 4.42 -1.18
N ASP A 13 2.16 5.69 -1.53
CA ASP A 13 2.07 6.79 -0.57
C ASP A 13 0.59 7.08 -0.25
N ALA A 14 0.26 7.13 1.04
CA ALA A 14 -1.08 7.46 1.54
C ALA A 14 -1.50 8.89 1.18
N GLU A 15 -0.55 9.80 0.95
CA GLU A 15 -0.81 11.18 0.55
C GLU A 15 -1.05 11.32 -0.96
N ALA A 16 -0.88 10.25 -1.75
CA ALA A 16 -1.14 10.29 -3.17
C ALA A 16 -2.64 10.54 -3.43
N PRO A 17 -3.00 11.47 -4.34
CA PRO A 17 -4.39 11.88 -4.58
C PRO A 17 -5.33 10.76 -5.07
N ASP A 18 -4.82 9.60 -5.46
CA ASP A 18 -5.58 8.42 -5.88
C ASP A 18 -5.23 7.15 -5.11
N ALA A 19 -4.62 7.26 -3.91
CA ALA A 19 -4.11 6.12 -3.15
C ALA A 19 -5.18 5.05 -2.96
N LEU A 20 -6.39 5.42 -2.51
CA LEU A 20 -7.50 4.49 -2.27
C LEU A 20 -7.98 3.77 -3.54
N THR A 21 -8.10 4.50 -4.66
CA THR A 21 -8.51 3.92 -5.94
C THR A 21 -7.46 2.92 -6.43
N ARG A 22 -6.17 3.24 -6.29
CA ARG A 22 -5.07 2.35 -6.65
C ARG A 22 -5.00 1.13 -5.74
N ILE A 23 -5.11 1.31 -4.42
CA ILE A 23 -5.15 0.22 -3.44
C ILE A 23 -6.25 -0.79 -3.81
N ARG A 24 -7.47 -0.30 -4.05
CA ARG A 24 -8.58 -1.17 -4.45
C ARG A 24 -8.27 -1.88 -5.76
N GLY A 25 -7.73 -1.17 -6.75
CA GLY A 25 -7.33 -1.75 -8.04
C GLY A 25 -6.35 -2.92 -7.90
N PHE A 26 -5.32 -2.77 -7.05
CA PHE A 26 -4.32 -3.81 -6.80
C PHE A 26 -4.87 -4.97 -5.95
N VAL A 27 -5.63 -4.69 -4.88
CA VAL A 27 -6.25 -5.73 -4.05
C VAL A 27 -7.24 -6.58 -4.86
N THR A 28 -8.04 -5.95 -5.73
CA THR A 28 -8.98 -6.68 -6.61
C THR A 28 -8.25 -7.59 -7.61
N ARG A 29 -6.99 -7.26 -7.93
CA ARG A 29 -6.11 -8.08 -8.78
C ARG A 29 -5.32 -9.13 -7.98
N GLY A 30 -5.51 -9.21 -6.67
CA GLY A 30 -4.80 -10.13 -5.78
C GLY A 30 -3.36 -9.70 -5.46
N ILE A 31 -3.00 -8.46 -5.77
CA ILE A 31 -1.64 -7.93 -5.53
C ILE A 31 -1.59 -7.36 -4.11
N PRO A 32 -0.69 -7.83 -3.24
CA PRO A 32 -0.49 -7.26 -1.92
C PRO A 32 -0.01 -5.80 -2.03
N VAL A 33 -0.66 -4.92 -1.27
CA VAL A 33 -0.39 -3.48 -1.27
C VAL A 33 0.14 -3.05 0.09
N LEU A 34 1.28 -2.39 0.10
CA LEU A 34 1.83 -1.68 1.25
C LEU A 34 1.59 -0.19 1.08
N VAL A 35 0.90 0.39 2.05
CA VAL A 35 0.63 1.83 2.08
C VAL A 35 1.46 2.44 3.18
N TYR A 36 2.23 3.47 2.82
CA TYR A 36 3.01 4.23 3.77
C TYR A 36 2.64 5.70 3.76
N GLY A 37 2.75 6.34 4.92
CA GLY A 37 2.55 7.77 5.02
C GLY A 37 3.17 8.35 6.31
N PRO A 38 3.39 9.67 6.36
CA PRO A 38 3.73 10.34 7.61
C PRO A 38 2.65 10.05 8.66
N HIS A 39 3.06 9.99 9.94
CA HIS A 39 2.33 9.48 11.12
C HIS A 39 0.95 10.13 11.44
N VAL A 40 0.30 10.82 10.51
CA VAL A 40 -0.69 11.86 10.77
C VAL A 40 -2.07 11.60 10.13
N ARG A 41 -2.37 10.45 9.51
CA ARG A 41 -3.76 10.14 9.06
C ARG A 41 -4.19 8.71 9.36
N ALA A 42 -4.55 8.45 10.62
CA ALA A 42 -5.13 7.18 11.08
C ALA A 42 -6.37 6.76 10.27
N GLU A 43 -7.16 7.71 9.77
CA GLU A 43 -8.34 7.43 8.94
C GLU A 43 -7.98 6.88 7.55
N LEU A 44 -6.91 7.39 6.92
CA LEU A 44 -6.42 6.86 5.63
C LEU A 44 -5.78 5.49 5.80
N LEU A 45 -4.99 5.29 6.85
CA LEU A 45 -4.42 3.98 7.17
C LEU A 45 -5.52 2.95 7.48
N ARG A 46 -6.58 3.38 8.16
CA ARG A 46 -7.76 2.54 8.42
C ARG A 46 -8.50 2.21 7.13
N ALA A 47 -8.76 3.19 6.27
CA ALA A 47 -9.41 2.96 4.98
C ALA A 47 -8.58 2.05 4.06
N ALA A 48 -7.25 2.14 4.11
CA ALA A 48 -6.35 1.24 3.39
C ALA A 48 -6.43 -0.20 3.94
N ARG A 49 -6.46 -0.38 5.27
CA ARG A 49 -6.64 -1.69 5.91
C ARG A 49 -8.01 -2.30 5.62
N GLU A 50 -9.07 -1.51 5.68
CA GLU A 50 -10.43 -1.93 5.32
C GLU A 50 -10.53 -2.30 3.83
N ALA A 51 -9.71 -1.69 2.98
CA ALA A 51 -9.57 -2.05 1.57
C ALA A 51 -8.69 -3.28 1.32
N GLY A 52 -8.09 -3.90 2.34
CA GLY A 52 -7.25 -5.10 2.24
C GLY A 52 -5.76 -4.84 2.06
N ALA A 53 -5.29 -3.59 2.20
CA ALA A 53 -3.87 -3.26 2.16
C ALA A 53 -3.21 -3.34 3.55
N VAL A 54 -1.91 -3.59 3.55
CA VAL A 54 -1.06 -3.44 4.74
C VAL A 54 -0.69 -1.97 4.86
N ALA A 55 -1.14 -1.31 5.93
CA ALA A 55 -0.88 0.11 6.14
C ALA A 55 0.08 0.32 7.30
N VAL A 56 1.23 0.94 7.03
CA VAL A 56 2.34 1.13 7.98
C VAL A 56 2.79 2.59 8.05
N PRO A 57 3.31 3.05 9.19
CA PRO A 57 3.93 4.35 9.27
C PRO A 57 5.24 4.42 8.48
N ASN A 58 5.62 5.63 8.04
CA ASN A 58 6.83 5.88 7.25
C ASN A 58 8.12 5.26 7.87
N SER A 59 8.22 5.23 9.20
CA SER A 59 9.36 4.65 9.92
C SER A 59 9.41 3.10 9.91
N GLN A 60 8.31 2.42 9.58
CA GLN A 60 8.22 0.96 9.53
C GLN A 60 8.18 0.39 8.11
N VAL A 61 8.12 1.26 7.09
CA VAL A 61 8.04 0.87 5.67
C VAL A 61 9.17 -0.08 5.30
N GLU A 62 10.41 0.30 5.63
CA GLU A 62 11.58 -0.48 5.27
C GLU A 62 11.61 -1.84 5.98
N ALA A 63 11.24 -1.88 7.26
CA ALA A 63 11.17 -3.13 8.04
C ALA A 63 10.10 -4.07 7.49
N THR A 64 8.90 -3.56 7.20
CA THR A 64 7.80 -4.35 6.65
C THR A 64 8.07 -4.80 5.22
N LEU A 65 8.69 -3.95 4.38
CA LEU A 65 9.16 -4.37 3.04
C LEU A 65 10.19 -5.48 3.12
N ARG A 66 11.13 -5.39 4.06
CA ARG A 66 12.14 -6.42 4.29
C ARG A 66 11.52 -7.75 4.69
N ASP A 67 10.54 -7.73 5.60
CA ASP A 67 9.82 -8.94 6.04
C ASP A 67 8.95 -9.54 4.93
N LEU A 68 8.40 -8.73 4.02
CA LEU A 68 7.54 -9.17 2.92
C LEU A 68 8.31 -9.71 1.70
N LEU A 69 9.59 -9.35 1.55
CA LEU A 69 10.47 -9.78 0.47
C LEU A 69 11.45 -10.89 0.90
N ALA A 70 11.40 -11.33 2.16
CA ALA A 70 12.19 -12.42 2.71
C ALA A 70 11.51 -13.79 2.48
#